data_AF-A0A959CYD3-F1
#
_entry.id   AF-A0A959CYD3-F1
#
_cell.length_a   1.000
_cell.length_b   1.000
_cell.length_c   1.000
_cell.angle_alpha   90.00
_cell.angle_beta   90.00
_cell.angle_gamma   90.00
#
_symmetry.space_group_name_H-M   'P 1'
#
loop_
_entity.id
_entity.type
_entity.pdbx_description
1 polymer ?
#
loop_
_entity_poly.entity_id
_entity_poly.type
_entity_poly.pdbx_seq_one_letter_code
_entity_poly.pdbx_strand_id
1 'polypeptide(L)'
;MRAVSFLILALFLFGCSSEKDTAKSDSLFVSLPPEETGIDFVNKVENTEDFNIFSYRNFYNGGGVAIGDVNNDGLPDIYFTNNMGKNKLYLNRGGMRFEDITEQAGVGGNKAWSTGVVMVDINNDGWLDIYVCNAGYVKGDDQENELFINNGEGLAFTESAAEYNLNENGYTTHAAFFDYDLDGDLDVYILNNSFMPVNTLNYSNKRELYAKDWPVRDFLKGGGDKLLRNDDGKFTDVTEQAGIYGSLIGFGLGITIGDINGDNLPDMYVSNDFFERDYLYINQGDGTFKEDIKNWMEHLSLFSMGADMADINNDGYSEIFVTDMLPDDEYRL
;
A
#
# COMPACT_ATOMS: atom_id res chain seq x y z
N MET A 1 25.03 -49.78 -68.51
CA MET A 1 24.35 -48.54 -68.07
C MET A 1 23.38 -48.92 -66.98
N ARG A 2 23.84 -48.82 -65.72
CA ARG A 2 23.13 -49.33 -64.54
C ARG A 2 22.81 -48.16 -63.63
N ALA A 3 21.51 -47.94 -63.44
CA ALA A 3 20.95 -47.03 -62.45
C ALA A 3 21.16 -47.65 -61.05
N VAL A 4 22.04 -47.05 -60.26
CA VAL A 4 22.10 -47.23 -58.81
C VAL A 4 22.46 -45.85 -58.23
N SER A 5 21.48 -44.97 -58.23
CA SER A 5 21.44 -43.75 -57.43
C SER A 5 20.07 -43.74 -56.76
N PHE A 6 20.00 -43.30 -55.51
CA PHE A 6 18.89 -43.43 -54.55
C PHE A 6 18.90 -44.69 -53.70
N LEU A 7 19.83 -44.78 -52.73
CA LEU A 7 19.51 -45.39 -51.43
C LEU A 7 20.50 -45.07 -50.29
N ILE A 8 20.96 -43.83 -50.09
CA ILE A 8 21.60 -43.44 -48.82
C ILE A 8 21.27 -41.98 -48.50
N LEU A 9 20.03 -41.69 -48.12
CA LEU A 9 19.67 -40.46 -47.41
C LEU A 9 18.34 -40.62 -46.66
N ALA A 10 18.26 -41.62 -45.76
CA ALA A 10 17.03 -41.86 -44.99
C ALA A 10 17.30 -42.52 -43.63
N LEU A 11 18.37 -42.15 -42.92
CA LEU A 11 18.70 -42.81 -41.64
C LEU A 11 19.37 -41.88 -40.59
N PHE A 12 18.94 -40.63 -40.48
CA PHE A 12 19.30 -39.76 -39.34
C PHE A 12 18.21 -38.73 -39.00
N LEU A 13 16.95 -39.18 -38.85
CA LEU A 13 15.85 -38.33 -38.33
C LEU A 13 15.05 -39.05 -37.22
N PHE A 14 15.73 -39.78 -36.35
CA PHE A 14 15.16 -40.21 -35.07
C PHE A 14 16.22 -40.07 -33.99
N GLY A 15 16.09 -39.02 -33.18
CA GLY A 15 16.98 -38.80 -32.05
C GLY A 15 17.15 -37.35 -31.67
N CYS A 16 16.04 -36.68 -31.39
CA CYS A 16 15.94 -35.58 -30.43
C CYS A 16 14.45 -35.28 -30.24
N SER A 17 13.72 -36.20 -29.63
CA SER A 17 12.67 -35.75 -28.73
C SER A 17 13.43 -35.11 -27.58
N SER A 18 13.54 -33.78 -27.57
CA SER A 18 13.71 -33.10 -26.30
C SER A 18 12.41 -33.36 -25.53
N GLU A 19 12.35 -34.50 -24.86
CA GLU A 19 11.66 -34.53 -23.58
C GLU A 19 12.23 -33.30 -22.86
N LYS A 20 11.39 -32.27 -22.75
CA LYS A 20 11.59 -31.28 -21.70
C LYS A 20 11.51 -32.14 -20.44
N ASP A 21 12.66 -32.62 -20.00
CA ASP A 21 12.91 -32.95 -18.62
C ASP A 21 12.58 -31.66 -17.86
N THR A 22 11.29 -31.49 -17.55
CA THR A 22 10.87 -30.75 -16.38
C THR A 22 11.35 -31.58 -15.21
N ALA A 23 12.67 -31.50 -14.96
CA ALA A 23 13.18 -31.61 -13.62
C ALA A 23 12.28 -30.68 -12.81
N LYS A 24 11.35 -31.27 -12.04
CA LYS A 24 10.61 -30.56 -11.03
C LYS A 24 11.68 -30.00 -10.12
N SER A 25 12.02 -28.74 -10.35
CA SER A 25 12.75 -27.92 -9.41
C SER A 25 12.06 -28.10 -8.07
N ASP A 26 12.81 -28.50 -7.04
CA ASP A 26 12.33 -28.52 -5.64
C ASP A 26 12.06 -27.10 -5.11
N SER A 27 11.70 -26.16 -5.98
CA SER A 27 11.42 -24.79 -5.61
C SER A 27 10.05 -24.72 -4.94
N LEU A 28 10.00 -24.00 -3.82
CA LEU A 28 8.75 -23.67 -3.13
C LEU A 28 7.84 -22.75 -3.97
N PHE A 29 8.42 -22.04 -4.94
CA PHE A 29 7.73 -21.14 -5.85
C PHE A 29 8.02 -21.50 -7.31
N VAL A 30 7.01 -21.27 -8.17
CA VAL A 30 7.12 -21.44 -9.61
C VAL A 30 6.72 -20.11 -10.25
N SER A 31 7.56 -19.61 -11.16
CA SER A 31 7.22 -18.43 -11.96
C SER A 31 6.22 -18.82 -13.05
N LEU A 32 5.11 -18.09 -13.12
CA LEU A 32 4.10 -18.24 -14.16
C LEU A 32 4.17 -17.01 -15.09
N PRO A 33 4.22 -17.21 -16.42
CA PRO A 33 4.32 -16.10 -17.36
C PRO A 33 2.95 -15.43 -17.59
N PRO A 34 2.92 -14.15 -18.04
CA PRO A 34 1.67 -13.43 -18.35
C PRO A 34 0.73 -14.17 -19.31
N GLU A 35 1.25 -14.94 -20.26
CA GLU A 35 0.43 -15.72 -21.18
C GLU A 35 -0.32 -16.88 -20.51
N GLU A 36 0.14 -17.31 -19.33
CA GLU A 36 -0.51 -18.32 -18.51
C GLU A 36 -1.48 -17.67 -17.52
N THR A 37 -1.07 -16.57 -16.89
CA THR A 37 -1.84 -15.93 -15.80
C THR A 37 -2.84 -14.89 -16.27
N GLY A 38 -2.63 -14.26 -17.43
CA GLY A 38 -3.38 -13.08 -17.85
C GLY A 38 -2.98 -11.78 -17.14
N ILE A 39 -1.96 -11.80 -16.27
CA ILE A 39 -1.45 -10.60 -15.60
C ILE A 39 -0.25 -10.05 -16.38
N ASP A 40 -0.45 -8.91 -17.03
CA ASP A 40 0.55 -8.19 -17.84
C ASP A 40 0.89 -6.80 -17.28
N PHE A 41 0.42 -6.48 -16.06
CA PHE A 41 0.63 -5.20 -15.41
C PHE A 41 2.11 -4.85 -15.23
N VAL A 42 2.43 -3.58 -15.52
CA VAL A 42 3.74 -2.99 -15.25
C VAL A 42 3.55 -1.58 -14.69
N ASN A 43 3.99 -1.35 -13.45
CA ASN A 43 4.12 -0.01 -12.87
C ASN A 43 5.34 0.68 -13.49
N LYS A 44 5.14 1.33 -14.64
CA LYS A 44 6.21 1.96 -15.39
C LYS A 44 6.36 3.43 -14.99
N VAL A 45 7.46 3.73 -14.31
CA VAL A 45 7.81 5.09 -13.90
C VAL A 45 8.85 5.68 -14.87
N GLU A 46 8.52 6.80 -15.53
CA GLU A 46 9.40 7.46 -16.49
C GLU A 46 9.86 8.83 -15.99
N ASN A 47 11.17 9.07 -15.98
CA ASN A 47 11.71 10.40 -15.64
C ASN A 47 11.42 11.39 -16.77
N THR A 48 10.92 12.56 -16.40
CA THR A 48 10.77 13.69 -17.30
C THR A 48 11.56 14.89 -16.77
N GLU A 49 11.73 15.93 -17.60
CA GLU A 49 12.40 17.17 -17.18
C GLU A 49 11.71 17.81 -15.96
N ASP A 50 10.38 17.81 -15.95
CA ASP A 50 9.57 18.48 -14.92
C ASP A 50 9.16 17.57 -13.75
N PHE A 51 9.14 16.25 -13.95
CA PHE A 51 8.72 15.28 -12.92
C PHE A 51 9.69 14.11 -12.83
N ASN A 52 10.47 14.10 -11.74
CA ASN A 52 11.55 13.17 -11.45
C ASN A 52 11.90 13.20 -9.96
N ILE A 53 12.90 12.41 -9.55
CA ILE A 53 13.36 12.30 -8.16
C ILE A 53 13.78 13.64 -7.50
N PHE A 54 14.20 14.63 -8.28
CA PHE A 54 14.60 15.94 -7.73
C PHE A 54 13.41 16.87 -7.46
N SER A 55 12.30 16.70 -8.20
CA SER A 55 11.06 17.44 -7.97
C SER A 55 10.07 16.70 -7.06
N TYR A 56 10.17 15.37 -6.97
CA TYR A 56 9.40 14.55 -6.03
C TYR A 56 10.29 13.46 -5.42
N ARG A 57 10.60 13.55 -4.12
CA ARG A 57 11.58 12.66 -3.48
C ARG A 57 11.14 11.18 -3.39
N ASN A 58 9.85 10.91 -3.40
CA ASN A 58 9.29 9.57 -3.27
C ASN A 58 9.00 8.92 -4.64
N PHE A 59 9.64 9.43 -5.70
CA PHE A 59 9.41 9.01 -7.08
C PHE A 59 9.67 7.51 -7.33
N TYR A 60 10.45 6.84 -6.48
CA TYR A 60 10.73 5.40 -6.59
C TYR A 60 10.20 4.58 -5.41
N ASN A 61 9.27 5.12 -4.60
CA ASN A 61 8.69 4.37 -3.48
C ASN A 61 7.80 3.21 -3.94
N GLY A 62 7.35 3.22 -5.19
CA GLY A 62 6.52 2.17 -5.78
C GLY A 62 5.02 2.37 -5.56
N GLY A 63 4.25 1.40 -6.05
CA GLY A 63 2.80 1.31 -5.89
C GLY A 63 2.43 0.15 -4.96
N GLY A 64 1.22 0.18 -4.44
CA GLY A 64 0.61 -0.85 -3.61
C GLY A 64 -0.09 -1.94 -4.42
N VAL A 65 -0.36 -3.04 -3.72
CA VAL A 65 -1.18 -4.16 -4.17
C VAL A 65 -2.20 -4.48 -3.08
N ALA A 66 -3.46 -4.69 -3.46
CA ALA A 66 -4.48 -5.23 -2.58
C ALA A 66 -4.98 -6.56 -3.15
N ILE A 67 -5.30 -7.49 -2.24
CA ILE A 67 -5.81 -8.82 -2.56
C ILE A 67 -7.09 -9.02 -1.78
N GLY A 68 -8.16 -9.43 -2.46
CA GLY A 68 -9.48 -9.60 -1.85
C GLY A 68 -10.46 -10.18 -2.87
N ASP A 69 -11.53 -10.81 -2.39
CA ASP A 69 -12.59 -11.38 -3.22
C ASP A 69 -13.66 -10.30 -3.45
N VAL A 70 -13.60 -9.61 -4.60
CA VAL A 70 -14.48 -8.45 -4.85
C VAL A 70 -15.85 -8.85 -5.40
N ASN A 71 -16.00 -10.11 -5.80
CA ASN A 71 -17.25 -10.64 -6.39
C ASN A 71 -17.90 -11.76 -5.55
N ASN A 72 -17.34 -12.07 -4.38
CA ASN A 72 -17.79 -13.10 -3.44
C ASN A 72 -17.86 -14.52 -4.04
N ASP A 73 -16.95 -14.86 -4.97
CA ASP A 73 -16.90 -16.19 -5.59
C ASP A 73 -15.95 -17.19 -4.89
N GLY A 74 -15.27 -16.74 -3.83
CA GLY A 74 -14.31 -17.49 -3.05
C GLY A 74 -12.89 -17.48 -3.62
N LEU A 75 -12.62 -16.71 -4.69
CA LEU A 75 -11.31 -16.58 -5.29
C LEU A 75 -10.74 -15.17 -5.00
N PRO A 76 -9.48 -15.05 -4.56
CA PRO A 76 -8.87 -13.75 -4.34
C PRO A 76 -8.53 -13.06 -5.67
N ASP A 77 -9.03 -11.85 -5.84
CA ASP A 77 -8.71 -10.93 -6.92
C ASP A 77 -7.52 -10.04 -6.55
N ILE A 78 -6.98 -9.31 -7.54
CA ILE A 78 -5.79 -8.49 -7.36
C ILE A 78 -6.03 -7.09 -7.89
N TYR A 79 -5.77 -6.08 -7.07
CA TYR A 79 -5.73 -4.69 -7.50
C TYR A 79 -4.32 -4.12 -7.37
N PHE A 80 -3.81 -3.53 -8.46
CA PHE A 80 -2.54 -2.83 -8.49
C PHE A 80 -2.75 -1.34 -8.65
N THR A 81 -2.06 -0.55 -7.82
CA THR A 81 -1.93 0.88 -8.10
C THR A 81 -0.78 1.14 -9.06
N ASN A 82 -0.90 2.22 -9.81
CA ASN A 82 0.09 2.65 -10.78
C ASN A 82 0.55 4.06 -10.45
N ASN A 83 1.85 4.24 -10.25
CA ASN A 83 2.42 5.55 -9.95
C ASN A 83 2.27 6.49 -11.16
N MET A 84 2.23 5.95 -12.38
CA MET A 84 2.02 6.75 -13.59
C MET A 84 1.05 6.03 -14.53
N GLY A 85 -0.23 6.40 -14.48
CA GLY A 85 -1.25 5.88 -15.38
C GLY A 85 -2.46 5.34 -14.63
N LYS A 86 -3.16 4.38 -15.23
CA LYS A 86 -4.34 3.76 -14.62
C LYS A 86 -3.93 2.62 -13.70
N ASN A 87 -4.61 2.55 -12.57
CA ASN A 87 -4.62 1.38 -11.69
C ASN A 87 -5.32 0.21 -12.40
N LYS A 88 -5.13 -1.02 -11.90
CA LYS A 88 -5.66 -2.23 -12.54
C LYS A 88 -6.32 -3.19 -11.55
N LEU A 89 -7.53 -3.64 -11.87
CA LEU A 89 -8.24 -4.71 -11.18
C LEU A 89 -8.26 -5.98 -12.05
N TYR A 90 -7.66 -7.04 -11.53
CA TYR A 90 -7.59 -8.36 -12.15
C TYR A 90 -8.50 -9.33 -11.40
N LEU A 91 -9.57 -9.76 -12.05
CA LEU A 91 -10.52 -10.73 -11.52
C LEU A 91 -10.01 -12.16 -11.71
N ASN A 92 -9.99 -12.96 -10.65
CA ASN A 92 -9.54 -14.33 -10.65
C ASN A 92 -10.59 -15.25 -11.29
N ARG A 93 -10.19 -15.95 -12.35
CA ARG A 93 -11.02 -16.93 -13.07
C ARG A 93 -10.73 -18.37 -12.64
N GLY A 94 -9.93 -18.55 -11.59
CA GLY A 94 -9.47 -19.83 -11.08
C GLY A 94 -8.25 -20.37 -11.84
N GLY A 95 -7.52 -21.28 -11.19
CA GLY A 95 -6.35 -21.93 -11.79
C GLY A 95 -5.23 -20.95 -12.16
N MET A 96 -5.03 -19.90 -11.36
CA MET A 96 -4.05 -18.83 -11.58
C MET A 96 -4.28 -18.00 -12.87
N ARG A 97 -5.51 -17.99 -13.42
CA ARG A 97 -5.89 -17.14 -14.54
C ARG A 97 -6.67 -15.94 -14.07
N PHE A 98 -6.35 -14.79 -14.62
CA PHE A 98 -6.91 -13.50 -14.26
C PHE A 98 -7.35 -12.75 -15.50
N GLU A 99 -8.36 -11.90 -15.34
CA GLU A 99 -8.91 -11.04 -16.37
C GLU A 99 -8.86 -9.59 -15.89
N ASP A 100 -8.27 -8.69 -16.67
CA ASP A 100 -8.32 -7.25 -16.40
C ASP A 100 -9.76 -6.75 -16.63
N ILE A 101 -10.45 -6.43 -15.54
CA ILE A 101 -11.82 -5.89 -15.55
C ILE A 101 -11.85 -4.39 -15.25
N THR A 102 -10.71 -3.70 -15.25
CA THR A 102 -10.58 -2.31 -14.78
C THR A 102 -11.58 -1.35 -15.43
N GLU A 103 -11.71 -1.39 -16.76
CA GLU A 103 -12.61 -0.51 -17.50
C GLU A 103 -14.08 -0.84 -17.24
N GLN A 104 -14.40 -2.14 -17.17
CA GLN A 104 -15.75 -2.62 -16.84
C GLN A 104 -16.15 -2.20 -15.42
N ALA A 105 -15.20 -2.27 -14.49
CA ALA A 105 -15.41 -1.97 -13.09
C ALA A 105 -15.42 -0.47 -12.77
N GLY A 106 -14.77 0.35 -13.59
CA GLY A 106 -14.70 1.80 -13.37
C GLY A 106 -13.67 2.22 -12.31
N VAL A 107 -12.71 1.34 -11.99
CA VAL A 107 -11.78 1.50 -10.86
C VAL A 107 -10.37 1.90 -11.28
N GLY A 108 -10.20 2.45 -12.48
CA GLY A 108 -8.87 2.80 -13.01
C GLY A 108 -8.21 4.01 -12.34
N GLY A 109 -8.94 4.76 -11.51
CA GLY A 109 -8.49 6.03 -10.93
C GLY A 109 -8.36 7.16 -11.95
N ASN A 110 -8.31 8.40 -11.48
CA ASN A 110 -8.05 9.57 -12.31
C ASN A 110 -6.87 10.45 -11.85
N LYS A 111 -6.23 10.09 -10.74
CA LYS A 111 -5.09 10.83 -10.20
C LYS A 111 -3.79 10.54 -10.92
N ALA A 112 -2.86 11.48 -10.81
CA ALA A 112 -1.59 11.42 -11.51
C ALA A 112 -0.63 10.38 -10.91
N TRP A 113 -0.75 10.07 -9.62
CA TRP A 113 0.18 9.18 -8.91
C TRP A 113 -0.47 8.46 -7.72
N SER A 114 -0.85 7.21 -7.96
CA SER A 114 -1.40 6.32 -6.95
C SER A 114 -0.28 5.65 -6.12
N THR A 115 -0.52 5.45 -4.83
CA THR A 115 0.43 4.85 -3.86
C THR A 115 -0.18 3.59 -3.23
N GLY A 116 -0.51 3.59 -1.95
CA GLY A 116 -1.15 2.48 -1.25
C GLY A 116 -2.57 2.21 -1.74
N VAL A 117 -3.03 0.99 -1.52
CA VAL A 117 -4.42 0.58 -1.74
C VAL A 117 -4.85 -0.37 -0.64
N VAL A 118 -6.11 -0.27 -0.24
CA VAL A 118 -6.77 -1.18 0.71
C VAL A 118 -8.07 -1.67 0.09
N MET A 119 -8.32 -2.97 0.21
CA MET A 119 -9.66 -3.54 0.00
C MET A 119 -10.34 -3.71 1.36
N VAL A 120 -11.53 -3.13 1.52
CA VAL A 120 -12.24 -3.10 2.80
C VAL A 120 -13.74 -3.02 2.53
N ASP A 121 -14.55 -3.71 3.34
CA ASP A 121 -16.01 -3.52 3.35
C ASP A 121 -16.32 -2.34 4.28
N ILE A 122 -16.32 -1.12 3.73
CA ILE A 122 -16.37 0.12 4.55
C ILE A 122 -17.79 0.42 5.05
N ASN A 123 -18.80 -0.11 4.36
CA ASN A 123 -20.20 0.15 4.60
C ASN A 123 -20.94 -1.07 5.19
N ASN A 124 -20.22 -2.16 5.47
CA ASN A 124 -20.70 -3.41 6.05
C ASN A 124 -21.85 -4.05 5.24
N ASP A 125 -21.75 -3.99 3.90
CA ASP A 125 -22.73 -4.57 2.98
C ASP A 125 -22.34 -5.97 2.46
N GLY A 126 -21.16 -6.45 2.86
CA GLY A 126 -20.59 -7.74 2.49
C GLY A 126 -19.83 -7.74 1.17
N TRP A 127 -19.57 -6.58 0.56
CA TRP A 127 -18.76 -6.44 -0.65
C TRP A 127 -17.52 -5.59 -0.38
N LEU A 128 -16.37 -6.06 -0.85
CA LEU A 128 -15.13 -5.29 -0.69
C LEU A 128 -15.14 -4.07 -1.61
N ASP A 129 -14.95 -2.90 -1.01
CA ASP A 129 -14.65 -1.62 -1.64
C ASP A 129 -13.13 -1.46 -1.84
N ILE A 130 -12.73 -0.45 -2.61
CA ILE A 130 -11.31 -0.18 -2.89
C ILE A 130 -10.98 1.27 -2.54
N TYR A 131 -10.13 1.46 -1.52
CA TYR A 131 -9.58 2.76 -1.16
C TYR A 131 -8.17 2.93 -1.74
N VAL A 132 -7.98 3.94 -2.59
CA VAL A 132 -6.71 4.24 -3.26
C VAL A 132 -6.13 5.52 -2.68
N CYS A 133 -4.92 5.40 -2.16
CA CYS A 133 -4.12 6.53 -1.71
C CYS A 133 -3.42 7.19 -2.90
N ASN A 134 -3.33 8.52 -2.86
CA ASN A 134 -2.65 9.32 -3.88
C ASN A 134 -1.63 10.26 -3.23
N ALA A 135 -0.56 10.55 -3.95
CA ALA A 135 0.51 11.41 -3.47
C ALA A 135 1.24 12.09 -4.63
N GLY A 136 2.27 12.88 -4.32
CA GLY A 136 3.08 13.56 -5.32
C GLY A 136 2.39 14.81 -5.86
N TYR A 137 3.17 15.86 -6.08
CA TYR A 137 2.65 17.11 -6.61
C TYR A 137 2.83 17.13 -8.13
N VAL A 138 1.74 16.85 -8.85
CA VAL A 138 1.66 16.98 -10.30
C VAL A 138 0.77 18.16 -10.63
N LYS A 139 1.29 19.09 -11.44
CA LYS A 139 0.57 20.33 -11.75
C LYS A 139 -0.77 20.03 -12.42
N GLY A 140 -1.85 20.47 -11.78
CA GLY A 140 -3.22 20.30 -12.28
C GLY A 140 -3.93 19.06 -11.76
N ASP A 141 -3.24 18.25 -10.97
CA ASP A 141 -3.82 17.19 -10.15
C ASP A 141 -4.12 17.75 -8.75
N ASP A 142 -5.15 17.21 -8.09
CA ASP A 142 -5.51 17.56 -6.72
C ASP A 142 -4.97 16.54 -5.69
N GLN A 143 -4.40 15.43 -6.17
CA GLN A 143 -3.90 14.28 -5.42
C GLN A 143 -4.86 13.77 -4.33
N GLU A 144 -6.16 13.97 -4.51
CA GLU A 144 -7.16 13.46 -3.58
C GLU A 144 -7.17 11.93 -3.61
N ASN A 145 -7.26 11.29 -2.45
CA ASN A 145 -7.50 9.85 -2.35
C ASN A 145 -8.86 9.51 -3.00
N GLU A 146 -8.97 8.30 -3.57
CA GLU A 146 -10.18 7.82 -4.25
C GLU A 146 -10.77 6.63 -3.48
N LEU A 147 -12.10 6.53 -3.42
CA LEU A 147 -12.83 5.43 -2.78
C LEU A 147 -13.82 4.87 -3.78
N PHE A 148 -13.60 3.65 -4.24
CA PHE A 148 -14.50 2.96 -5.15
C PHE A 148 -15.41 2.04 -4.33
N ILE A 149 -16.67 2.45 -4.15
CA ILE A 149 -17.71 1.65 -3.51
C ILE A 149 -18.20 0.58 -4.48
N ASN A 150 -18.24 -0.67 -4.03
CA ASN A 150 -18.74 -1.80 -4.78
C ASN A 150 -20.28 -1.74 -4.86
N ASN A 151 -20.84 -1.87 -6.07
CA ASN A 151 -22.30 -1.78 -6.24
C ASN A 151 -23.04 -3.13 -6.02
N GLY A 152 -22.39 -4.15 -5.49
CA GLY A 152 -23.00 -5.42 -5.10
C GLY A 152 -22.91 -6.52 -6.18
N GLU A 153 -24.05 -7.14 -6.54
CA GLU A 153 -24.15 -8.32 -7.44
C GLU A 153 -23.67 -8.10 -8.92
N GLY A 154 -22.84 -7.10 -9.18
CA GLY A 154 -22.14 -6.84 -10.44
C GLY A 154 -20.62 -6.77 -10.25
N LEU A 155 -19.94 -6.11 -11.18
CA LEU A 155 -18.50 -5.82 -11.10
C LEU A 155 -18.22 -4.32 -11.15
N ALA A 156 -19.26 -3.48 -11.10
CA ALA A 156 -19.15 -2.04 -11.25
C ALA A 156 -18.96 -1.38 -9.89
N PHE A 157 -18.13 -0.35 -9.86
CA PHE A 157 -17.87 0.45 -8.68
C PHE A 157 -18.24 1.93 -8.92
N THR A 158 -18.45 2.67 -7.84
CA THR A 158 -18.76 4.09 -7.85
C THR A 158 -17.69 4.83 -7.03
N GLU A 159 -17.04 5.83 -7.62
CA GLU A 159 -16.12 6.70 -6.86
C GLU A 159 -16.93 7.62 -5.93
N SER A 160 -16.63 7.58 -4.64
CA SER A 160 -17.41 8.21 -3.56
C SER A 160 -16.54 8.83 -2.45
N ALA A 161 -15.23 9.04 -2.63
CA ALA A 161 -14.35 9.52 -1.55
C ALA A 161 -14.84 10.83 -0.93
N ALA A 162 -15.23 11.81 -1.77
CA ALA A 162 -15.75 13.09 -1.30
C ALA A 162 -17.09 12.96 -0.58
N GLU A 163 -17.91 11.97 -0.93
CA GLU A 163 -19.16 11.71 -0.21
C GLU A 163 -18.87 11.23 1.21
N TYR A 164 -17.86 10.39 1.41
CA TYR A 164 -17.48 9.85 2.71
C TYR A 164 -16.56 10.78 3.53
N ASN A 165 -16.14 11.93 2.98
CA ASN A 165 -15.06 12.78 3.53
C ASN A 165 -13.69 12.08 3.60
N LEU A 166 -13.42 11.18 2.65
CA LEU A 166 -12.17 10.43 2.54
C LEU A 166 -11.27 10.88 1.40
N ASN A 167 -11.62 11.95 0.69
CA ASN A 167 -10.83 12.55 -0.39
C ASN A 167 -9.69 13.44 0.15
N GLU A 168 -8.90 12.90 1.08
CA GLU A 168 -7.71 13.55 1.62
C GLU A 168 -6.69 13.83 0.51
N ASN A 169 -6.06 15.01 0.53
CA ASN A 169 -5.17 15.50 -0.54
C ASN A 169 -3.72 15.68 -0.10
N GLY A 170 -3.32 14.94 0.94
CA GLY A 170 -1.95 14.87 1.41
C GLY A 170 -1.05 14.09 0.47
N TYR A 171 0.17 13.80 0.92
CA TYR A 171 1.01 12.80 0.26
C TYR A 171 0.76 11.46 0.93
N THR A 172 -0.46 10.93 0.71
CA THR A 172 -0.90 9.70 1.35
C THR A 172 -0.08 8.54 0.82
N THR A 173 0.60 7.83 1.70
CA THR A 173 1.42 6.66 1.35
C THR A 173 0.63 5.37 1.52
N HIS A 174 -0.16 5.29 2.58
CA HIS A 174 -1.02 4.15 2.89
C HIS A 174 -2.17 4.59 3.81
N ALA A 175 -3.12 3.69 4.02
CA ALA A 175 -4.18 3.84 5.00
C ALA A 175 -4.40 2.51 5.73
N ALA A 176 -4.86 2.55 6.97
CA ALA A 176 -5.28 1.36 7.71
C ALA A 176 -6.71 1.56 8.20
N PHE A 177 -7.61 0.68 7.81
CA PHE A 177 -8.99 0.66 8.29
C PHE A 177 -9.14 -0.32 9.43
N PHE A 178 -9.69 0.13 10.56
CA PHE A 178 -9.88 -0.67 11.78
C PHE A 178 -10.87 0.02 12.72
N ASP A 179 -11.55 -0.76 13.57
CA ASP A 179 -12.52 -0.28 14.55
C ASP A 179 -11.78 0.13 15.85
N TYR A 180 -11.34 1.39 15.96
CA TYR A 180 -10.43 1.77 17.06
C TYR A 180 -11.15 2.01 18.39
N ASP A 181 -12.44 2.34 18.36
CA ASP A 181 -13.26 2.59 19.56
C ASP A 181 -14.29 1.48 19.85
N LEU A 182 -14.27 0.39 19.08
CA LEU A 182 -15.07 -0.83 19.25
C LEU A 182 -16.57 -0.59 19.14
N ASP A 183 -16.97 0.33 18.28
CA ASP A 183 -18.38 0.68 18.05
C ASP A 183 -19.02 -0.08 16.87
N GLY A 184 -18.19 -0.79 16.10
CA GLY A 184 -18.61 -1.72 15.05
C GLY A 184 -18.61 -1.15 13.64
N ASP A 185 -18.20 0.11 13.44
CA ASP A 185 -17.78 0.61 12.13
C ASP A 185 -16.25 0.71 12.02
N LEU A 186 -15.75 0.85 10.79
CA LEU A 186 -14.30 0.94 10.55
C LEU A 186 -13.90 2.41 10.40
N ASP A 187 -13.01 2.84 11.27
CA ASP A 187 -12.28 4.10 11.18
C ASP A 187 -11.09 3.98 10.25
N VAL A 188 -10.37 5.09 10.04
CA VAL A 188 -9.16 5.06 9.21
C VAL A 188 -8.03 5.91 9.76
N TYR A 189 -6.84 5.31 9.79
CA TYR A 189 -5.59 6.04 9.91
C TYR A 189 -5.02 6.34 8.51
N ILE A 190 -4.84 7.61 8.19
CA ILE A 190 -4.25 8.09 6.93
C ILE A 190 -2.78 8.38 7.18
N LEU A 191 -1.91 7.57 6.57
CA LEU A 191 -0.47 7.67 6.70
C LEU A 191 0.10 8.59 5.62
N ASN A 192 0.65 9.72 6.03
CA ASN A 192 1.14 10.75 5.14
C ASN A 192 2.65 10.87 5.15
N ASN A 193 3.18 11.25 3.99
CA ASN A 193 4.52 11.76 3.88
C ASN A 193 4.55 13.29 3.95
N SER A 194 5.68 13.85 4.41
CA SER A 194 5.82 15.30 4.47
C SER A 194 6.05 15.93 3.09
N PHE A 195 5.42 17.09 2.88
CA PHE A 195 5.67 18.00 1.76
C PHE A 195 6.98 18.77 1.94
N MET A 196 7.54 18.77 3.16
CA MET A 196 8.74 19.53 3.48
C MET A 196 10.00 18.78 3.05
N PRO A 197 10.94 19.44 2.34
CA PRO A 197 12.25 18.87 2.11
C PRO A 197 12.98 18.65 3.44
N VAL A 198 13.49 17.43 3.66
CA VAL A 198 14.11 16.99 4.94
C VAL A 198 15.18 17.97 5.43
N ASN A 199 16.00 18.49 4.51
CA ASN A 199 17.08 19.45 4.81
C ASN A 199 16.60 20.81 5.36
N THR A 200 15.30 21.12 5.28
CA THR A 200 14.72 22.37 5.80
C THR A 200 14.22 22.25 7.25
N LEU A 201 14.13 21.03 7.79
CA LEU A 201 13.53 20.76 9.11
C LEU A 201 14.50 20.89 10.28
N ASN A 202 15.81 21.04 10.01
CA ASN A 202 16.88 21.30 10.99
C ASN A 202 16.91 20.34 12.20
N TYR A 203 16.44 19.10 12.05
CA TYR A 203 16.35 18.09 13.12
C TYR A 203 15.63 18.58 14.39
N SER A 204 14.76 19.60 14.25
CA SER A 204 14.01 20.13 15.38
C SER A 204 12.88 19.18 15.75
N ASN A 205 12.84 18.75 17.02
CA ASN A 205 11.72 17.95 17.51
C ASN A 205 10.47 18.84 17.56
N LYS A 206 9.56 18.59 16.63
CA LYS A 206 8.28 19.29 16.44
C LYS A 206 7.13 18.32 16.31
N ARG A 207 7.25 17.15 16.95
CA ARG A 207 6.30 16.05 16.81
C ARG A 207 4.87 16.43 17.21
N GLU A 208 4.75 17.28 18.23
CA GLU A 208 3.47 17.82 18.73
C GLU A 208 2.96 19.03 17.93
N LEU A 209 3.71 19.54 16.94
CA LEU A 209 3.28 20.67 16.12
C LEU A 209 2.49 20.16 14.91
N TYR A 210 1.17 20.22 14.99
CA TYR A 210 0.26 19.82 13.91
C TYR A 210 0.48 20.64 12.63
N ALA A 211 0.37 19.98 11.47
CA ALA A 211 0.64 20.55 10.15
C ALA A 211 -0.07 21.89 9.90
N LYS A 212 -1.34 22.02 10.32
CA LYS A 212 -2.13 23.26 10.23
C LYS A 212 -1.46 24.48 10.89
N ASP A 213 -0.71 24.25 11.97
CA ASP A 213 -0.11 25.26 12.83
C ASP A 213 1.35 25.57 12.45
N TRP A 214 1.92 24.87 11.46
CA TRP A 214 3.27 25.18 11.00
C TRP A 214 3.34 26.58 10.35
N PRO A 215 4.40 27.35 10.60
CA PRO A 215 4.60 28.68 10.01
C PRO A 215 5.14 28.57 8.58
N VAL A 216 4.45 27.80 7.73
CA VAL A 216 4.77 27.56 6.32
C VAL A 216 3.58 27.92 5.45
N ARG A 217 3.77 27.92 4.13
CA ARG A 217 2.69 28.17 3.17
C ARG A 217 1.68 27.02 3.22
N ASP A 218 0.40 27.31 3.01
CA ASP A 218 -0.67 26.33 3.22
C ASP A 218 -0.54 25.07 2.35
N PHE A 219 -0.04 25.19 1.11
CA PHE A 219 0.20 24.02 0.25
C PHE A 219 1.29 23.06 0.78
N LEU A 220 2.08 23.47 1.78
CA LEU A 220 3.07 22.61 2.44
C LEU A 220 2.50 21.93 3.70
N LYS A 221 1.24 22.23 4.06
CA LYS A 221 0.60 21.71 5.27
C LYS A 221 -0.22 20.44 5.04
N GLY A 222 -0.21 19.87 3.82
CA GLY A 222 -0.92 18.63 3.50
C GLY A 222 -0.24 17.37 4.05
N GLY A 223 0.88 17.48 4.75
CA GLY A 223 1.53 16.33 5.40
C GLY A 223 1.00 16.08 6.81
N GLY A 224 1.62 15.14 7.51
CA GLY A 224 1.22 14.74 8.85
C GLY A 224 0.08 13.73 8.81
N ASP A 225 0.19 12.71 9.66
CA ASP A 225 -0.77 11.62 9.70
C ASP A 225 -2.11 12.09 10.27
N LYS A 226 -3.18 11.35 9.94
CA LYS A 226 -4.51 11.62 10.46
C LYS A 226 -5.18 10.36 10.98
N LEU A 227 -6.01 10.51 12.00
CA LEU A 227 -7.00 9.52 12.39
C LEU A 227 -8.39 10.13 12.13
N LEU A 228 -9.17 9.45 11.29
CA LEU A 228 -10.52 9.85 10.93
C LEU A 228 -11.49 8.83 11.51
N ARG A 229 -12.37 9.29 12.41
CA ARG A 229 -13.42 8.45 12.98
C ARG A 229 -14.58 8.34 12.00
N ASN A 230 -15.13 7.16 11.82
CA ASN A 230 -16.34 6.96 11.05
C ASN A 230 -17.59 7.19 11.92
N ASP A 231 -18.61 7.80 11.33
CA ASP A 231 -19.90 8.01 11.96
C ASP A 231 -20.96 7.78 10.86
N ASP A 232 -21.39 6.52 10.69
CA ASP A 232 -22.36 6.09 9.66
C ASP A 232 -21.93 6.47 8.21
N GLY A 233 -20.67 6.21 7.86
CA GLY A 233 -20.11 6.50 6.53
C GLY A 233 -19.71 7.96 6.33
N LYS A 234 -19.59 8.73 7.40
CA LYS A 234 -19.04 10.10 7.39
C LYS A 234 -17.80 10.19 8.27
N PHE A 235 -16.65 10.36 7.64
CA PHE A 235 -15.38 10.43 8.33
C PHE A 235 -15.12 11.83 8.90
N THR A 236 -14.70 11.88 10.15
CA THR A 236 -14.39 13.10 10.90
C THR A 236 -12.96 13.06 11.43
N ASP A 237 -12.18 14.09 11.15
CA ASP A 237 -10.81 14.22 11.67
C ASP A 237 -10.81 14.40 13.20
N VAL A 238 -10.30 13.37 13.89
CA VAL A 238 -10.15 13.33 15.36
C VAL A 238 -8.67 13.28 15.78
N THR A 239 -7.75 13.54 14.86
CA THR A 239 -6.30 13.35 15.04
C THR A 239 -5.76 13.99 16.32
N GLU A 240 -6.09 15.26 16.57
CA GLU A 240 -5.62 15.99 17.75
C GLU A 240 -6.32 15.51 19.04
N GLN A 241 -7.61 15.22 18.96
CA GLN A 241 -8.42 14.75 20.08
C GLN A 241 -7.98 13.35 20.54
N ALA A 242 -7.62 12.48 19.60
CA ALA A 242 -7.18 11.13 19.85
C ALA A 242 -5.69 11.03 20.26
N GLY A 243 -4.95 12.15 20.28
CA GLY A 243 -3.54 12.15 20.67
C GLY A 243 -2.58 11.63 19.60
N ILE A 244 -3.01 11.57 18.34
CA ILE A 244 -2.17 11.18 17.20
C ILE A 244 -1.30 12.37 16.77
N TYR A 245 -0.04 12.10 16.45
CA TYR A 245 0.85 13.12 15.92
C TYR A 245 0.58 13.38 14.44
N GLY A 246 0.27 14.65 14.10
CA GLY A 246 0.02 15.10 12.73
C GLY A 246 1.05 16.14 12.24
N SER A 247 2.33 15.96 12.57
CA SER A 247 3.38 16.95 12.28
C SER A 247 4.03 16.77 10.91
N LEU A 248 4.51 17.88 10.31
CA LEU A 248 5.27 17.86 9.05
C LEU A 248 6.68 17.25 9.15
N ILE A 249 7.08 16.77 10.33
CA ILE A 249 8.29 15.94 10.46
C ILE A 249 7.98 14.44 10.38
N GLY A 250 6.71 14.04 10.31
CA GLY A 250 6.31 12.67 10.01
C GLY A 250 6.59 12.33 8.55
N PHE A 251 7.25 11.19 8.33
CA PHE A 251 7.61 10.66 7.03
C PHE A 251 7.12 9.22 6.94
N GLY A 252 5.81 9.03 7.12
CA GLY A 252 5.16 7.74 7.16
C GLY A 252 5.43 6.91 5.90
N LEU A 253 5.73 5.63 6.10
CA LEU A 253 5.96 4.65 5.02
C LEU A 253 5.29 3.28 5.25
N GLY A 254 4.95 2.95 6.48
CA GLY A 254 4.18 1.76 6.83
C GLY A 254 3.37 1.97 8.11
N ILE A 255 2.28 1.23 8.19
CA ILE A 255 1.41 1.16 9.36
C ILE A 255 0.99 -0.29 9.53
N THR A 256 0.97 -0.76 10.78
CA THR A 256 0.42 -2.06 11.14
C THR A 256 -0.43 -1.92 12.41
N ILE A 257 -1.52 -2.67 12.45
CA ILE A 257 -2.52 -2.67 13.52
C ILE A 257 -2.45 -4.02 14.23
N GLY A 258 -2.48 -4.02 15.55
CA GLY A 258 -2.52 -5.26 16.35
C GLY A 258 -2.66 -4.98 17.83
N ASP A 259 -2.95 -6.01 18.63
CA ASP A 259 -2.97 -5.90 20.09
C ASP A 259 -1.57 -6.19 20.63
N ILE A 260 -0.85 -5.14 21.01
CA ILE A 260 0.56 -5.23 21.42
C ILE A 260 0.65 -5.52 22.92
N ASN A 261 -0.32 -5.06 23.68
CA ASN A 261 -0.28 -5.11 25.14
C ASN A 261 -1.17 -6.22 25.76
N GLY A 262 -2.01 -6.86 24.96
CA GLY A 262 -2.90 -7.96 25.35
C GLY A 262 -4.21 -7.52 26.00
N ASP A 263 -4.66 -6.27 25.78
CA ASP A 263 -5.91 -5.74 26.33
C ASP A 263 -7.11 -5.89 25.39
N ASN A 264 -6.91 -6.45 24.20
CA ASN A 264 -7.88 -6.61 23.11
C ASN A 264 -8.35 -5.28 22.48
N LEU A 265 -7.60 -4.19 22.67
CA LEU A 265 -7.78 -2.96 21.91
C LEU A 265 -6.78 -2.94 20.75
N PRO A 266 -7.15 -2.40 19.58
CA PRO A 266 -6.21 -2.27 18.48
C PRO A 266 -5.21 -1.15 18.75
N ASP A 267 -3.94 -1.51 18.86
CA ASP A 267 -2.80 -0.60 18.90
C ASP A 267 -2.24 -0.37 17.49
N MET A 268 -1.39 0.64 17.33
CA MET A 268 -0.77 0.97 16.03
C MET A 268 0.74 1.11 16.13
N TYR A 269 1.45 0.53 15.17
CA TYR A 269 2.86 0.82 14.91
C TYR A 269 3.01 1.54 13.57
N VAL A 270 3.71 2.67 13.57
CA VAL A 270 3.91 3.52 12.40
C VAL A 270 5.40 3.69 12.13
N SER A 271 5.85 3.26 10.95
CA SER A 271 7.22 3.45 10.50
C SER A 271 7.43 4.83 9.88
N ASN A 272 8.48 5.51 10.33
CA ASN A 272 8.91 6.82 9.84
C ASN A 272 10.33 6.75 9.26
N ASP A 273 10.53 7.52 8.20
CA ASP A 273 11.85 7.71 7.59
C ASP A 273 12.62 8.88 8.24
N PHE A 274 13.89 8.97 7.89
CA PHE A 274 14.85 10.02 8.24
C PHE A 274 15.22 10.14 9.72
N PHE A 275 14.81 11.23 10.36
CA PHE A 275 15.23 11.58 11.71
C PHE A 275 14.08 11.52 12.71
N GLU A 276 12.86 11.42 12.19
CA GLU A 276 11.70 11.17 13.03
C GLU A 276 11.69 9.69 13.34
N ARG A 277 11.38 9.36 14.59
CA ARG A 277 11.33 7.96 14.99
C ARG A 277 9.96 7.39 14.65
N ASP A 278 9.92 6.09 14.54
CA ASP A 278 8.69 5.32 14.56
C ASP A 278 7.81 5.70 15.77
N TYR A 279 6.51 5.47 15.62
CA TYR A 279 5.53 5.66 16.67
C TYR A 279 4.90 4.32 17.04
N LEU A 280 4.71 4.11 18.33
CA LEU A 280 3.89 3.04 18.87
C LEU A 280 2.76 3.68 19.67
N TYR A 281 1.56 3.65 19.14
CA TYR A 281 0.37 4.19 19.76
C TYR A 281 -0.39 3.07 20.47
N ILE A 282 -0.45 3.16 21.79
CA ILE A 282 -1.24 2.26 22.63
C ILE A 282 -2.63 2.84 22.82
N ASN A 283 -3.66 2.10 22.43
CA ASN A 283 -5.05 2.50 22.59
C ASN A 283 -5.41 2.55 24.08
N GLN A 284 -6.06 3.62 24.53
CA GLN A 284 -6.42 3.80 25.94
C GLN A 284 -7.87 3.35 26.24
N GLY A 285 -8.65 2.98 25.22
CA GLY A 285 -10.04 2.54 25.35
C GLY A 285 -11.03 3.65 25.68
N ASP A 286 -10.62 4.92 25.60
CA ASP A 286 -11.44 6.11 25.82
C ASP A 286 -11.51 7.04 24.59
N GLY A 287 -11.16 6.49 23.42
CA GLY A 287 -11.07 7.22 22.15
C GLY A 287 -9.72 7.93 21.94
N THR A 288 -8.73 7.67 22.80
CA THR A 288 -7.40 8.25 22.70
C THR A 288 -6.30 7.21 22.61
N PHE A 289 -5.15 7.63 22.09
CA PHE A 289 -3.93 6.86 22.00
C PHE A 289 -2.80 7.53 22.78
N LYS A 290 -1.93 6.71 23.35
CA LYS A 290 -0.67 7.13 23.96
C LYS A 290 0.50 6.66 23.11
N GLU A 291 1.30 7.58 22.59
CA GLU A 291 2.60 7.20 22.00
C GLU A 291 3.56 6.74 23.11
N ASP A 292 4.04 5.50 23.04
CA ASP A 292 4.79 4.87 24.13
C ASP A 292 6.03 4.08 23.68
N ILE A 293 6.53 4.29 22.45
CA ILE A 293 7.53 3.42 21.83
C ILE A 293 8.80 3.23 22.67
N LYS A 294 9.22 4.27 23.40
CA LYS A 294 10.44 4.24 24.21
C LYS A 294 10.36 3.35 25.45
N ASN A 295 9.16 3.01 25.89
CA ASN A 295 8.97 2.10 27.02
C ASN A 295 8.85 0.64 26.57
N TRP A 296 8.56 0.42 25.28
CA TRP A 296 8.36 -0.89 24.69
C TRP A 296 9.56 -1.40 23.88
N MET A 297 10.37 -0.49 23.33
CA MET A 297 11.46 -0.84 22.44
C MET A 297 12.81 -0.34 22.95
N GLU A 298 13.80 -1.25 22.99
CA GLU A 298 15.19 -0.93 23.32
C GLU A 298 15.93 -0.30 22.14
N HIS A 299 15.53 -0.65 20.92
CA HIS A 299 16.16 -0.24 19.67
C HIS A 299 15.10 0.13 18.64
N LEU A 300 15.42 1.13 17.82
CA LEU A 300 14.57 1.60 16.73
C LEU A 300 15.41 1.73 15.48
N SER A 301 14.80 1.40 14.34
CA SER A 301 15.34 1.71 13.02
C SER A 301 15.41 3.23 12.86
N LEU A 302 16.40 3.68 12.10
CA LEU A 302 16.56 5.10 11.77
C LEU A 302 15.83 5.46 10.47
N PHE A 303 15.70 4.50 9.54
CA PHE A 303 15.09 4.69 8.23
C PHE A 303 14.07 3.57 7.99
N SER A 304 12.99 3.60 8.76
CA SER A 304 11.97 2.55 8.71
C SER A 304 11.11 2.68 7.46
N MET A 305 10.98 1.59 6.72
CA MET A 305 10.19 1.50 5.49
C MET A 305 8.83 0.84 5.78
N GLY A 306 8.67 -0.44 5.43
CA GLY A 306 7.49 -1.22 5.81
C GLY A 306 7.60 -1.81 7.20
N ALA A 307 6.45 -2.04 7.83
CA ALA A 307 6.32 -2.77 9.07
C ALA A 307 5.18 -3.80 8.96
N ASP A 308 5.30 -4.91 9.70
CA ASP A 308 4.26 -5.93 9.83
C ASP A 308 4.26 -6.49 11.25
N MET A 309 3.16 -7.12 11.65
CA MET A 309 2.96 -7.63 13.01
C MET A 309 2.31 -9.01 12.99
N ALA A 310 2.93 -9.97 13.68
CA ALA A 310 2.40 -11.33 13.82
C ALA A 310 2.99 -12.05 15.04
N ASP A 311 2.23 -12.97 15.62
CA ASP A 311 2.75 -13.94 16.60
C ASP A 311 3.58 -15.02 15.88
N ILE A 312 4.87 -14.78 15.72
CA ILE A 312 5.77 -15.67 14.97
C ILE A 312 6.27 -16.84 15.80
N ASN A 313 6.19 -16.71 17.12
CA ASN A 313 6.74 -17.68 18.06
C ASN A 313 5.63 -18.56 18.70
N ASN A 314 4.37 -18.19 18.48
CA ASN A 314 3.14 -18.82 18.94
C ASN A 314 2.99 -18.76 20.48
N ASP A 315 3.32 -17.63 21.10
CA ASP A 315 3.14 -17.37 22.55
C ASP A 315 1.92 -16.49 22.88
N GLY A 316 1.20 -16.03 21.86
CA GLY A 316 0.02 -15.17 21.99
C GLY A 316 0.31 -13.68 22.02
N TYR A 317 1.58 -13.27 21.87
CA TYR A 317 1.97 -11.87 21.71
C TYR A 317 2.46 -11.63 20.29
N SER A 318 2.12 -10.48 19.72
CA SER A 318 2.55 -10.15 18.38
C SER A 318 3.96 -9.56 18.38
N GLU A 319 4.84 -10.08 17.53
CA GLU A 319 6.11 -9.46 17.21
C GLU A 319 5.94 -8.41 16.10
N ILE A 320 6.70 -7.32 16.22
CA ILE A 320 6.76 -6.26 15.21
C ILE A 320 8.02 -6.43 14.37
N PHE A 321 7.85 -6.52 13.06
CA PHE A 321 8.93 -6.56 12.08
C PHE A 321 8.99 -5.25 11.34
N VAL A 322 10.18 -4.66 11.26
CA VAL A 322 10.41 -3.42 10.52
C VAL A 322 11.56 -3.62 9.56
N THR A 323 11.36 -3.16 8.32
CA THR A 323 12.43 -3.08 7.32
C THR A 323 13.17 -1.76 7.47
N ASP A 324 14.49 -1.82 7.68
CA ASP A 324 15.38 -0.65 7.74
C ASP A 324 16.08 -0.46 6.39
N MET A 325 16.20 0.79 5.93
CA MET A 325 16.92 1.14 4.70
C MET A 325 18.45 1.08 4.85
N LEU A 326 18.98 0.66 6.00
CA LEU A 326 20.41 0.43 6.16
C LEU A 326 20.91 -0.67 5.19
N PRO A 327 21.83 -0.35 4.26
CA PRO A 327 22.40 -1.37 3.38
C PRO A 327 23.21 -2.40 4.19
N ASP A 328 23.28 -3.63 3.66
CA ASP A 328 24.02 -4.75 4.28
C ASP A 328 25.52 -4.44 4.44
N ASP A 329 26.06 -3.54 3.59
CA ASP A 329 27.40 -3.00 3.70
C ASP A 329 27.46 -1.49 3.37
N GLU A 330 28.61 -0.87 3.65
CA GLU A 330 28.87 0.55 3.35
C GLU A 330 29.20 0.79 1.85
N TYR A 331 29.05 -0.21 0.98
CA TYR A 331 29.44 -0.10 -0.43
C TYR A 331 28.35 0.65 -1.22
N ARG A 332 28.67 1.86 -1.67
CA ARG A 332 27.82 2.66 -2.56
C ARG A 332 28.23 2.45 -4.02
N LEU A 333 27.27 2.07 -4.88
CA LEU A 333 27.44 1.91 -6.33
C LEU A 333 27.69 3.23 -7.06
#